data_AF-A0A1V5IWG6-F1
#
_entry.id   AF-A0A1V5IWG6-F1
#
_cell.length_a   1.000
_cell.length_b   1.000
_cell.length_c   1.000
_cell.angle_alpha   90.00
_cell.angle_beta   90.00
_cell.angle_gamma   90.00
#
_symmetry.space_group_name_H-M   'P 1'
#
loop_
_entity.id
_entity.type
_entity.pdbx_description
1 polymer ?
#
loop_
_entity_poly.entity_id
_entity_poly.type
_entity_poly.pdbx_seq_one_letter_code
_entity_poly.pdbx_strand_id
1 'polypeptide(L)'
;MEEKLKSDQQTPANKAAPQMSIQVSRARSTIMDSDYWTVETIRQKTGLGDVSVVPRRYKPYGRPNRIYEIHVDNGVVGTSIREYPDTFKEGWKDQFTLGSGSSVALAFDGNWQRYRGVWRLVTDEKPWIFWVDSSGILWRQLWDDSSTLSQLDTGVSYVRAIRAWRNQYSAELDQGIVVGYIKTDGTVWYRNYCRQADGTVIWEIARVLPSVSGAVHLNLFLTNDYRLGFSIEKTNGDIQWIITQRNWSGMAIIPENVHAAISLNEVKLIPIIYTDLKQTERVDSSITFGKVNFCPFDVIIGFVPTIVRAKRVDDNLIEIEYDTDLYEVPDCPECFTISNNTIVAVAKSGSRILQLTTANTLVSVGSWTVTYNGLGGINSYHSECCKPEFGSFSVLATGEPPSVSETIEPTLSLTSISFIQCTFSSLYGDEKVSAVLSIASVDLIKVGTNPL
;
A
#
# COMPACT_ATOMS: atom_id res chain seq x y z
N MET A 1 -47.98 -23.61 9.49
CA MET A 1 -46.98 -22.74 10.16
C MET A 1 -46.21 -21.89 9.15
N GLU A 2 -45.98 -22.38 7.93
CA GLU A 2 -45.35 -21.59 6.84
C GLU A 2 -46.22 -20.45 6.28
N GLU A 3 -47.56 -20.54 6.30
CA GLU A 3 -48.41 -19.43 5.82
C GLU A 3 -48.40 -18.21 6.76
N LYS A 4 -48.22 -18.43 8.07
CA LYS A 4 -48.15 -17.34 9.06
C LYS A 4 -46.83 -16.55 8.98
N LEU A 5 -45.74 -17.25 8.64
CA LEU A 5 -44.44 -16.63 8.34
C LEU A 5 -44.44 -15.85 7.02
N LYS A 6 -45.24 -16.27 6.02
CA LYS A 6 -45.41 -15.51 4.77
C LYS A 6 -46.27 -14.25 4.96
N SER A 7 -47.23 -14.22 5.90
CA SER A 7 -47.99 -12.99 6.16
C SER A 7 -47.19 -11.93 6.91
N ASP A 8 -46.29 -12.32 7.82
CA ASP A 8 -45.45 -11.38 8.59
C ASP A 8 -44.34 -10.72 7.74
N GLN A 9 -43.98 -11.30 6.59
CA GLN A 9 -43.09 -10.67 5.60
C GLN A 9 -43.83 -9.79 4.57
N GLN A 10 -45.17 -9.89 4.48
CA GLN A 10 -45.99 -9.08 3.56
C GLN A 10 -46.62 -7.84 4.22
N THR A 11 -46.63 -7.74 5.55
CA THR A 11 -47.17 -6.57 6.29
C THR A 11 -46.30 -5.32 6.35
N PRO A 12 -45.04 -5.27 5.87
CA PRO A 12 -44.38 -3.99 5.55
C PRO A 12 -44.81 -3.39 4.20
N ALA A 13 -45.37 -4.20 3.28
CA ALA A 13 -45.65 -3.78 1.90
C ALA A 13 -47.05 -3.19 1.70
N ASN A 14 -48.05 -3.58 2.50
CA ASN A 14 -49.45 -3.13 2.31
C ASN A 14 -49.86 -1.87 3.10
N LYS A 15 -48.94 -1.29 3.88
CA LYS A 15 -49.05 0.08 4.44
C LYS A 15 -47.92 1.00 3.97
N ALA A 16 -47.13 0.57 2.99
CA ALA A 16 -46.46 1.53 2.14
C ALA A 16 -47.56 2.22 1.34
N ALA A 17 -48.07 3.34 1.85
CA ALA A 17 -48.54 4.39 0.98
C ALA A 17 -47.28 5.15 0.56
N PRO A 18 -46.56 4.75 -0.51
CA PRO A 18 -45.53 5.59 -1.06
C PRO A 18 -46.23 6.85 -1.54
N GLN A 19 -46.30 7.85 -0.68
CA GLN A 19 -46.58 9.21 -1.10
C GLN A 19 -45.35 9.66 -1.85
N MET A 20 -45.32 9.35 -3.14
CA MET A 20 -44.39 9.97 -4.05
C MET A 20 -44.78 11.45 -4.09
N SER A 21 -44.03 12.29 -3.38
CA SER A 21 -44.03 13.71 -3.67
C SER A 21 -43.34 13.88 -5.01
N ILE A 22 -44.13 13.82 -6.09
CA ILE A 22 -43.66 14.29 -7.40
C ILE A 22 -43.75 15.81 -7.34
N GLN A 23 -42.68 16.45 -6.88
CA GLN A 23 -42.45 17.83 -7.25
C GLN A 23 -41.99 17.85 -8.70
N VAL A 24 -42.95 17.93 -9.62
CA VAL A 24 -42.67 18.46 -10.95
C VAL A 24 -42.46 19.95 -10.77
N SER A 25 -41.23 20.36 -10.46
CA SER A 25 -40.78 21.70 -10.79
C SER A 25 -40.70 21.77 -12.31
N ARG A 26 -41.85 22.02 -12.95
CA ARG A 26 -41.81 22.68 -14.25
C ARG A 26 -41.08 23.97 -13.96
N ALA A 27 -39.91 24.18 -14.55
CA ALA A 27 -39.21 25.44 -14.45
C ALA A 27 -40.20 26.52 -14.95
N ARG A 28 -40.93 27.17 -14.03
CA ARG A 28 -41.85 28.28 -14.34
C ARG A 28 -41.07 29.48 -14.85
N SER A 29 -39.79 29.50 -14.54
CA SER A 29 -38.75 30.20 -15.25
C SER A 29 -37.89 29.15 -15.95
N THR A 30 -37.93 29.09 -17.28
CA THR A 30 -36.67 28.89 -18.00
C THR A 30 -35.64 29.78 -17.28
N ILE A 31 -34.48 29.26 -16.88
CA ILE A 31 -33.39 30.15 -16.47
C ILE A 31 -33.01 30.95 -17.73
N MET A 32 -33.76 32.01 -18.02
CA MET A 32 -33.42 33.09 -18.95
C MET A 32 -32.66 34.17 -18.19
N ASP A 33 -31.93 33.79 -17.15
CA ASP A 33 -30.99 34.69 -16.51
C ASP A 33 -29.70 34.67 -17.33
N SER A 34 -29.79 35.12 -18.59
CA SER A 34 -28.65 35.32 -19.48
C SER A 34 -27.64 36.30 -18.91
N ASP A 35 -28.02 37.08 -17.90
CA ASP A 35 -27.19 38.06 -17.24
C ASP A 35 -26.01 37.41 -16.46
N TYR A 36 -26.12 36.12 -16.11
CA TYR A 36 -25.02 35.34 -15.52
C TYR A 36 -24.19 34.56 -16.54
N TRP A 37 -24.63 34.46 -17.79
CA TRP A 37 -23.94 33.74 -18.85
C TRP A 37 -23.29 34.72 -19.81
N THR A 38 -21.96 34.80 -19.78
CA THR A 38 -21.25 35.46 -20.87
C THR A 38 -21.36 34.59 -22.12
N VAL A 39 -22.29 34.94 -23.02
CA VAL A 39 -22.39 34.35 -24.34
C VAL A 39 -21.36 35.02 -25.23
N GLU A 40 -20.42 34.23 -25.76
CA GLU A 40 -19.45 34.70 -26.74
C GLU A 40 -19.65 33.95 -28.05
N THR A 41 -19.77 34.71 -29.14
CA THR A 41 -19.74 34.14 -30.49
C THR A 41 -18.31 33.69 -30.80
N ILE A 42 -18.12 32.39 -30.95
CA ILE A 42 -16.83 31.80 -31.35
C ILE A 42 -16.52 32.20 -32.79
N ARG A 43 -17.41 31.88 -33.72
CA ARG A 43 -17.25 32.17 -35.15
C ARG A 43 -18.62 32.36 -35.80
N GLN A 44 -18.72 33.31 -36.72
CA GLN A 44 -19.91 33.52 -37.54
C GLN A 44 -19.48 33.97 -38.93
N LYS A 45 -19.73 33.14 -39.94
CA LYS A 45 -19.43 33.42 -41.34
C LYS A 45 -20.27 32.53 -42.25
N THR A 46 -20.60 33.01 -43.45
CA THR A 46 -21.20 32.19 -44.50
C THR A 46 -20.24 31.05 -44.91
N GLY A 47 -20.75 29.83 -45.00
CA GLY A 47 -19.95 28.64 -45.32
C GLY A 47 -19.26 27.99 -44.12
N LEU A 48 -19.53 28.47 -42.89
CA LEU A 48 -19.07 27.83 -41.67
C LEU A 48 -19.77 26.47 -41.49
N GLY A 49 -18.97 25.42 -41.36
CA GLY A 49 -19.39 24.06 -41.05
C GLY A 49 -19.19 23.73 -39.57
N ASP A 50 -18.66 22.55 -39.30
CA ASP A 50 -18.42 22.05 -37.94
C ASP A 50 -17.36 22.87 -37.20
N VAL A 51 -17.56 23.08 -35.89
CA VAL A 51 -16.67 23.86 -35.02
C VAL A 51 -16.49 23.13 -33.71
N SER A 52 -15.25 23.06 -33.24
CA SER A 52 -14.91 22.54 -31.91
C SER A 52 -14.02 23.55 -31.20
N VAL A 53 -14.22 23.70 -29.90
CA VAL A 53 -13.44 24.60 -29.04
C VAL A 53 -13.12 23.93 -27.72
N VAL A 54 -11.93 24.19 -27.18
CA VAL A 54 -11.64 23.87 -25.78
C VAL A 54 -10.80 24.95 -25.11
N PRO A 55 -11.04 25.22 -23.81
CA PRO A 55 -10.21 26.12 -23.02
C PRO A 55 -8.99 25.40 -22.42
N ARG A 56 -7.81 26.04 -22.48
CA ARG A 56 -6.57 25.59 -21.83
C ARG A 56 -6.51 26.06 -20.39
N ARG A 57 -6.19 25.15 -19.47
CA ARG A 57 -6.03 25.42 -18.03
C ARG A 57 -4.72 24.83 -17.52
N TYR A 58 -3.71 25.68 -17.31
CA TYR A 58 -2.40 25.25 -16.78
C TYR A 58 -2.33 25.04 -15.27
N LYS A 59 -3.33 25.51 -14.53
CA LYS A 59 -3.32 25.44 -13.05
C LYS A 59 -4.67 24.95 -12.55
N PRO A 60 -4.70 24.23 -11.42
CA PRO A 60 -5.95 23.75 -10.83
C PRO A 60 -6.77 24.88 -10.18
N TYR A 61 -6.33 26.13 -10.28
CA TYR A 61 -7.02 27.32 -9.79
C TYR A 61 -7.05 28.41 -10.87
N GLY A 62 -7.86 29.45 -10.65
CA GLY A 62 -8.02 30.54 -11.62
C GLY A 62 -8.91 30.17 -12.81
N ARG A 63 -8.85 31.00 -13.85
CA ARG A 63 -9.58 30.84 -15.12
C ARG A 63 -8.69 30.15 -16.17
N PRO A 64 -9.24 29.61 -17.27
CA PRO A 64 -8.46 29.25 -18.44
C PRO A 64 -7.61 30.43 -18.93
N ASN A 65 -6.49 30.15 -19.61
CA ASN A 65 -5.59 31.20 -20.11
C ASN A 65 -5.66 31.39 -21.64
N ARG A 66 -6.22 30.44 -22.38
CA ARG A 66 -6.31 30.46 -23.85
C ARG A 66 -7.44 29.54 -24.29
N ILE A 67 -8.05 29.82 -25.43
CA ILE A 67 -9.02 28.94 -26.11
C ILE A 67 -8.41 28.52 -27.44
N TYR A 68 -8.55 27.23 -27.75
CA TYR A 68 -8.15 26.64 -29.02
C TYR A 68 -9.41 26.25 -29.78
N GLU A 69 -9.37 26.45 -31.10
CA GLU A 69 -10.47 26.15 -32.01
C GLU A 69 -9.94 25.38 -33.23
N ILE A 70 -10.74 24.42 -33.68
CA ILE A 70 -10.69 23.87 -35.02
C ILE A 70 -12.06 24.04 -35.67
N HIS A 71 -12.11 24.41 -36.93
CA HIS A 71 -13.35 24.70 -37.65
C HIS A 71 -13.27 24.27 -39.11
N VAL A 72 -14.45 24.08 -39.73
CA VAL A 72 -14.59 23.91 -41.18
C VAL A 72 -15.12 25.21 -41.77
N ASP A 73 -14.41 25.80 -42.73
CA ASP A 73 -14.83 26.99 -43.48
C ASP A 73 -14.82 26.65 -44.98
N ASN A 74 -16.00 26.64 -45.61
CA ASN A 74 -16.18 26.28 -47.02
C ASN A 74 -15.52 24.93 -47.40
N GLY A 75 -15.62 23.95 -46.50
CA GLY A 75 -15.05 22.61 -46.67
C GLY A 75 -13.54 22.51 -46.40
N VAL A 76 -12.89 23.58 -45.94
CA VAL A 76 -11.48 23.60 -45.54
C VAL A 76 -11.37 23.63 -44.02
N VAL A 77 -10.54 22.76 -43.45
CA VAL A 77 -10.28 22.69 -42.02
C VAL A 77 -9.22 23.72 -41.63
N GLY A 78 -9.59 24.63 -40.74
CA GLY A 78 -8.74 25.68 -40.18
C GLY A 78 -8.62 25.59 -38.66
N THR A 79 -7.57 26.18 -38.11
CA THR A 79 -7.32 26.27 -36.67
C THR A 79 -7.08 27.71 -36.25
N SER A 80 -7.54 28.05 -35.05
CA SER A 80 -7.36 29.39 -34.48
C SER A 80 -7.17 29.32 -32.96
N ILE A 81 -6.57 30.35 -32.38
CA ILE A 81 -6.45 30.51 -30.93
C ILE A 81 -6.92 31.90 -30.50
N ARG A 82 -7.32 32.01 -29.23
CA ARG A 82 -7.65 33.28 -28.60
C ARG A 82 -7.16 33.28 -27.16
N GLU A 83 -6.47 34.34 -26.75
CA GLU A 83 -6.09 34.51 -25.33
C GLU A 83 -7.34 34.63 -24.45
N TYR A 84 -7.29 34.12 -23.22
CA TYR A 84 -8.43 34.16 -22.32
C TYR A 84 -8.02 34.50 -20.88
N PRO A 85 -8.65 35.47 -20.20
CA PRO A 85 -9.56 36.45 -20.78
C PRO A 85 -8.81 37.33 -21.81
N ASP A 86 -9.48 37.62 -22.92
CA ASP A 86 -8.96 38.45 -24.01
C ASP A 86 -8.92 39.93 -23.62
N THR A 87 -7.99 40.27 -22.73
CA THR A 87 -7.93 41.60 -22.07
C THR A 87 -7.63 42.71 -23.08
N PHE A 88 -6.88 42.37 -24.13
CA PHE A 88 -6.52 43.31 -25.20
C PHE A 88 -7.50 43.30 -26.38
N LYS A 89 -8.56 42.49 -26.33
CA LYS A 89 -9.57 42.35 -27.39
C LYS A 89 -8.94 42.01 -28.75
N GLU A 90 -7.91 41.17 -28.75
CA GLU A 90 -7.22 40.76 -29.98
C GLU A 90 -8.08 39.81 -30.83
N GLY A 91 -9.07 39.16 -30.21
CA GLY A 91 -9.94 38.22 -30.89
C GLY A 91 -9.23 36.92 -31.27
N TRP A 92 -9.78 36.24 -32.28
CA TRP A 92 -9.24 35.00 -32.80
C TRP A 92 -8.07 35.25 -33.74
N LYS A 93 -6.99 34.49 -33.54
CA LYS A 93 -5.81 34.48 -34.39
C LYS A 93 -5.75 33.14 -35.11
N ASP A 94 -5.85 33.18 -36.43
CA ASP A 94 -5.67 31.99 -37.26
C ASP A 94 -4.24 31.44 -37.11
N GLN A 95 -4.10 30.12 -37.21
CA GLN A 95 -2.83 29.44 -37.03
C GLN A 95 -2.41 28.73 -38.32
N PHE A 96 -3.06 27.62 -38.66
CA PHE A 96 -2.78 26.85 -39.87
C PHE A 96 -4.03 26.12 -40.38
N THR A 97 -3.93 25.58 -41.60
CA THR A 97 -4.99 24.80 -42.25
C THR A 97 -4.55 23.36 -42.46
N LEU A 98 -5.52 22.44 -42.53
CA LEU A 98 -5.30 20.98 -42.64
C LEU A 98 -5.88 20.41 -43.95
N GLY A 99 -6.26 21.28 -44.89
CA GLY A 99 -6.86 20.89 -46.17
C GLY A 99 -8.36 20.66 -46.08
N SER A 100 -8.91 19.87 -47.00
CA SER A 100 -10.36 19.65 -47.09
C SER A 100 -10.87 18.74 -45.97
N GLY A 101 -12.01 19.06 -45.37
CA GLY A 101 -12.67 18.21 -44.37
C GLY A 101 -14.09 18.64 -44.04
N SER A 102 -14.78 17.80 -43.28
CA SER A 102 -16.23 17.89 -43.07
C SER A 102 -16.67 17.91 -41.60
N SER A 103 -15.95 17.24 -40.72
CA SER A 103 -16.21 17.21 -39.28
C SER A 103 -14.91 17.31 -38.50
N VAL A 104 -14.94 18.01 -37.37
CA VAL A 104 -13.75 18.34 -36.57
C VAL A 104 -14.01 18.18 -35.08
N ALA A 105 -12.98 17.80 -34.34
CA ALA A 105 -13.00 17.73 -32.89
C ALA A 105 -11.64 18.06 -32.31
N LEU A 106 -11.62 18.52 -31.06
CA LEU A 106 -10.37 18.71 -30.34
C LEU A 106 -10.52 18.42 -28.85
N ALA A 107 -9.44 17.96 -28.22
CA ALA A 107 -9.41 17.69 -26.80
C ALA A 107 -7.99 17.87 -26.26
N PHE A 108 -7.87 18.46 -25.07
CA PHE A 108 -6.61 18.44 -24.34
C PHE A 108 -6.41 17.08 -23.67
N ASP A 109 -5.19 16.58 -23.66
CA ASP A 109 -4.79 15.67 -22.58
C ASP A 109 -4.42 16.50 -21.34
N GLY A 110 -4.10 15.82 -20.25
CA GLY A 110 -3.62 16.44 -19.03
C GLY A 110 -3.85 15.55 -17.83
N ASN A 111 -3.85 16.15 -16.66
CA ASN A 111 -4.09 15.45 -15.42
C ASN A 111 -5.15 16.12 -14.55
N TRP A 112 -5.98 15.31 -13.90
CA TRP A 112 -6.94 15.79 -12.92
C TRP A 112 -6.20 16.12 -11.63
N GLN A 113 -6.36 17.35 -11.14
CA GLN A 113 -5.74 17.81 -9.90
C GLN A 113 -6.81 18.32 -8.94
N ARG A 114 -6.63 18.02 -7.65
CA ARG A 114 -7.55 18.45 -6.60
C ARG A 114 -7.07 19.77 -6.00
N TYR A 115 -7.93 20.79 -6.02
CA TYR A 115 -7.68 22.06 -5.36
C TYR A 115 -8.91 22.50 -4.56
N ARG A 116 -8.73 22.76 -3.26
CA ARG A 116 -9.81 23.11 -2.31
C ARG A 116 -11.02 22.17 -2.42
N GLY A 117 -10.76 20.87 -2.46
CA GLY A 117 -11.80 19.83 -2.50
C GLY A 117 -12.41 19.56 -3.88
N VAL A 118 -12.10 20.36 -4.91
CA VAL A 118 -12.66 20.22 -6.26
C VAL A 118 -11.60 19.68 -7.22
N TRP A 119 -11.98 18.65 -8.00
CA TRP A 119 -11.15 18.14 -9.08
C TRP A 119 -11.30 19.00 -10.34
N ARG A 120 -10.17 19.37 -10.94
CA ARG A 120 -10.13 20.13 -12.19
C ARG A 120 -9.09 19.53 -13.12
N LEU A 121 -9.41 19.45 -14.40
CA LEU A 121 -8.47 19.06 -15.44
C LEU A 121 -7.44 20.16 -15.62
N VAL A 122 -6.17 19.87 -15.31
CA VAL A 122 -5.03 20.69 -15.72
C VAL A 122 -4.57 20.15 -17.06
N THR A 123 -4.71 20.97 -18.09
CA THR A 123 -4.45 20.60 -19.48
C THR A 123 -2.97 20.70 -19.80
N ASP A 124 -2.53 19.90 -20.76
CA ASP A 124 -1.23 20.07 -21.39
C ASP A 124 -1.15 21.37 -22.21
N GLU A 125 0.02 21.64 -22.78
CA GLU A 125 0.31 22.87 -23.53
C GLU A 125 -0.49 22.98 -24.83
N LYS A 126 -0.64 21.86 -25.55
CA LYS A 126 -1.27 21.78 -26.87
C LYS A 126 -2.33 20.67 -26.88
N PRO A 127 -3.50 20.90 -27.51
CA PRO A 127 -4.53 19.89 -27.61
C PRO A 127 -4.26 18.94 -28.78
N TRP A 128 -4.84 17.75 -28.72
CA TRP A 128 -5.01 16.91 -29.90
C TRP A 128 -6.16 17.43 -30.74
N ILE A 129 -5.95 17.42 -32.05
CA ILE A 129 -6.94 17.78 -33.07
C ILE A 129 -7.28 16.58 -33.91
N PHE A 130 -8.55 16.52 -34.33
CA PHE A 130 -9.12 15.45 -35.12
C PHE A 130 -9.98 16.05 -36.22
N TRP A 131 -9.87 15.49 -37.42
CA TRP A 131 -10.72 15.90 -38.54
C TRP A 131 -10.98 14.75 -39.48
N VAL A 132 -12.15 14.79 -40.11
CA VAL A 132 -12.55 13.88 -41.18
C VAL A 132 -12.28 14.59 -42.50
N ASP A 133 -11.37 14.03 -43.30
CA ASP A 133 -11.08 14.57 -44.63
C ASP A 133 -12.19 14.26 -45.66
N SER A 134 -12.02 14.77 -46.88
CA SER A 134 -12.97 14.56 -47.98
C SER A 134 -13.10 13.10 -48.45
N SER A 135 -12.14 12.24 -48.09
CA SER A 135 -12.17 10.80 -48.39
C SER A 135 -12.75 9.97 -47.24
N GLY A 136 -13.21 10.61 -46.16
CA GLY A 136 -13.75 9.93 -44.98
C GLY A 136 -12.65 9.32 -44.09
N ILE A 137 -11.41 9.79 -44.18
CA ILE A 137 -10.33 9.37 -43.29
C ILE A 137 -10.36 10.28 -42.06
N LEU A 138 -10.38 9.66 -40.87
CA LEU A 138 -10.25 10.35 -39.60
C LEU A 138 -8.77 10.47 -39.25
N TRP A 139 -8.26 11.69 -39.24
CA TRP A 139 -6.89 12.02 -38.87
C TRP A 139 -6.80 12.47 -37.41
N ARG A 140 -5.61 12.31 -36.84
CA ARG A 140 -5.19 12.95 -35.59
C ARG A 140 -3.87 13.69 -35.77
N GLN A 141 -3.69 14.74 -34.98
CA GLN A 141 -2.40 15.43 -34.83
C GLN A 141 -2.36 16.13 -33.46
N LEU A 142 -1.18 16.26 -32.85
CA LEU A 142 -0.96 17.09 -31.69
C LEU A 142 -0.74 18.54 -32.16
N TRP A 143 -1.81 19.32 -32.20
CA TRP A 143 -1.82 20.70 -32.67
C TRP A 143 -1.00 20.92 -33.96
N ASP A 144 0.10 21.67 -33.91
CA ASP A 144 1.02 22.04 -35.00
C ASP A 144 2.16 21.04 -35.22
N ASP A 145 2.21 19.95 -34.46
CA ASP A 145 3.26 18.92 -34.58
C ASP A 145 2.91 17.87 -35.63
N SER A 146 3.36 18.11 -36.87
CA SER A 146 3.14 17.21 -38.00
C SER A 146 3.78 15.82 -37.85
N SER A 147 4.75 15.64 -36.95
CA SER A 147 5.35 14.32 -36.70
C SER A 147 4.39 13.34 -36.03
N THR A 148 3.35 13.88 -35.38
CA THR A 148 2.29 13.09 -34.71
C THR A 148 1.11 12.76 -35.62
N LEU A 149 1.12 13.26 -36.87
CA LEU A 149 0.08 13.03 -37.86
C LEU A 149 -0.09 11.53 -38.11
N SER A 150 -1.30 11.03 -37.88
CA SER A 150 -1.59 9.63 -38.12
C SER A 150 -3.07 9.41 -38.40
N GLN A 151 -3.36 8.40 -39.20
CA GLN A 151 -4.71 7.95 -39.47
C GLN A 151 -5.26 7.18 -38.26
N LEU A 152 -6.42 7.59 -37.75
CA LEU A 152 -7.16 6.84 -36.73
C LEU A 152 -8.09 5.80 -37.35
N ASP A 153 -8.92 6.17 -38.32
CA ASP A 153 -9.85 5.23 -38.97
C ASP A 153 -10.27 5.74 -40.36
N THR A 154 -11.05 4.94 -41.08
CA THR A 154 -11.58 5.24 -42.41
C THR A 154 -13.09 5.02 -42.47
N GLY A 155 -13.73 5.57 -43.50
CA GLY A 155 -15.19 5.52 -43.66
C GLY A 155 -15.91 6.28 -42.56
N VAL A 156 -15.30 7.34 -42.03
CA VAL A 156 -15.84 8.18 -40.96
C VAL A 156 -16.59 9.36 -41.57
N SER A 157 -17.73 9.73 -40.99
CA SER A 157 -18.55 10.87 -41.41
C SER A 157 -18.64 11.98 -40.35
N TYR A 158 -18.40 11.65 -39.07
CA TYR A 158 -18.57 12.59 -37.96
C TYR A 158 -17.66 12.24 -36.78
N VAL A 159 -17.13 13.24 -36.06
CA VAL A 159 -16.23 13.02 -34.91
C VAL A 159 -16.48 13.98 -33.75
N ARG A 160 -16.33 13.49 -32.51
CA ARG A 160 -16.21 14.27 -31.27
C ARG A 160 -15.13 13.71 -30.36
N ALA A 161 -14.55 14.57 -29.53
CA ALA A 161 -13.50 14.18 -28.60
C ALA A 161 -13.69 14.85 -27.23
N ILE A 162 -13.29 14.16 -26.17
CA ILE A 162 -13.25 14.69 -24.80
C ILE A 162 -12.13 14.05 -24.01
N ARG A 163 -11.57 14.76 -23.03
CA ARG A 163 -10.73 14.14 -22.01
C ARG A 163 -11.61 13.47 -20.96
N ALA A 164 -11.57 12.15 -20.89
CA ALA A 164 -12.29 11.37 -19.90
C ALA A 164 -11.56 11.32 -18.55
N TRP A 165 -12.11 10.58 -17.60
CA TRP A 165 -11.58 10.50 -16.24
C TRP A 165 -10.27 9.71 -16.21
N ARG A 166 -9.35 10.16 -15.36
CA ARG A 166 -8.11 9.45 -15.05
C ARG A 166 -8.12 9.07 -13.58
N ASN A 167 -7.89 7.80 -13.31
CA ASN A 167 -7.71 7.31 -11.96
C ASN A 167 -6.32 7.74 -11.42
N GLN A 168 -6.28 8.22 -10.18
CA GLN A 168 -5.06 8.73 -9.55
C GLN A 168 -4.14 7.63 -8.99
N TYR A 169 -4.70 6.46 -8.67
CA TYR A 169 -3.99 5.35 -8.02
C TYR A 169 -3.70 4.18 -8.97
N SER A 170 -4.59 3.94 -9.93
CA SER A 170 -4.50 2.88 -10.94
C SER A 170 -4.27 3.50 -12.31
N ALA A 171 -3.02 3.45 -12.79
CA ALA A 171 -2.66 4.01 -14.09
C ALA A 171 -3.43 3.34 -15.26
N GLU A 172 -3.76 2.06 -15.11
CA GLU A 172 -4.51 1.23 -16.05
C GLU A 172 -6.00 1.60 -16.17
N LEU A 173 -6.52 2.40 -15.25
CA LEU A 173 -7.90 2.91 -15.27
C LEU A 173 -7.96 4.33 -15.85
N ASP A 174 -6.96 4.75 -16.63
CA ASP A 174 -7.04 5.99 -17.39
C ASP A 174 -7.94 5.81 -18.62
N GLN A 175 -9.02 6.58 -18.71
CA GLN A 175 -9.87 6.58 -19.91
C GLN A 175 -9.29 7.46 -21.02
N GLY A 176 -8.31 8.31 -20.72
CA GLY A 176 -7.60 9.10 -21.72
C GLY A 176 -8.45 10.15 -22.45
N ILE A 177 -7.94 10.63 -23.58
CA ILE A 177 -8.78 11.29 -24.58
C ILE A 177 -9.63 10.22 -25.25
N VAL A 178 -10.94 10.38 -25.26
CA VAL A 178 -11.85 9.53 -26.02
C VAL A 178 -12.28 10.27 -27.27
N VAL A 179 -12.03 9.66 -28.42
CA VAL A 179 -12.46 10.11 -29.74
C VAL A 179 -13.59 9.20 -30.17
N GLY A 180 -14.82 9.70 -30.10
CA GLY A 180 -16.01 9.02 -30.60
C GLY A 180 -16.32 9.49 -32.02
N TYR A 181 -16.68 8.56 -32.90
CA TYR A 181 -16.94 8.87 -34.30
C TYR A 181 -18.01 7.97 -34.91
N ILE A 182 -18.65 8.48 -35.96
CA ILE A 182 -19.70 7.79 -36.71
C ILE A 182 -19.12 7.37 -38.05
N LYS A 183 -19.36 6.11 -38.44
CA LYS A 183 -19.02 5.63 -39.79
C LYS A 183 -20.15 5.89 -40.78
N THR A 184 -19.84 5.86 -42.07
CA THR A 184 -20.80 6.12 -43.16
C THR A 184 -22.00 5.15 -43.17
N ASP A 185 -21.87 3.98 -42.54
CA ASP A 185 -22.95 3.01 -42.32
C ASP A 185 -23.84 3.33 -41.09
N GLY A 186 -23.57 4.42 -40.38
CA GLY A 186 -24.30 4.84 -39.19
C GLY A 186 -23.93 4.07 -37.91
N THR A 187 -22.84 3.29 -37.91
CA THR A 187 -22.30 2.67 -36.69
C THR A 187 -21.45 3.68 -35.90
N VAL A 188 -21.46 3.55 -34.57
CA VAL A 188 -20.66 4.42 -33.69
C VAL A 188 -19.48 3.65 -33.13
N TRP A 189 -18.31 4.28 -33.23
CA TRP A 189 -17.03 3.75 -32.80
C TRP A 189 -16.32 4.74 -31.88
N TYR A 190 -15.34 4.25 -31.13
CA TYR A 190 -14.48 5.11 -30.35
C TYR A 190 -13.07 4.54 -30.22
N ARG A 191 -12.12 5.44 -29.96
CA ARG A 191 -10.73 5.13 -29.61
C ARG A 191 -10.27 5.98 -28.44
N ASN A 192 -9.31 5.48 -27.69
CA ASN A 192 -8.76 6.15 -26.53
C ASN A 192 -7.27 6.44 -26.73
N TYR A 193 -6.83 7.62 -26.31
CA TYR A 193 -5.42 7.91 -26.04
C TYR A 193 -5.22 7.96 -24.54
N CYS A 194 -4.75 6.84 -23.97
CA CYS A 194 -4.73 6.64 -22.52
C CYS A 194 -3.44 5.95 -22.08
N ARG A 195 -3.16 6.13 -20.78
CA ARG A 195 -2.06 5.42 -20.12
C ARG A 195 -2.40 3.95 -19.92
N GLN A 196 -1.44 3.09 -20.21
CA GLN A 196 -1.50 1.65 -20.04
C GLN A 196 -0.91 1.22 -18.68
N ALA A 197 -1.10 -0.05 -18.32
CA ALA A 197 -0.60 -0.61 -17.05
C ALA A 197 0.93 -0.55 -16.92
N ASP A 198 1.66 -0.66 -18.04
CA ASP A 198 3.13 -0.52 -18.10
C ASP A 198 3.62 0.94 -18.02
N GLY A 199 2.68 1.88 -17.91
CA GLY A 199 2.95 3.31 -17.80
C GLY A 199 3.11 4.04 -19.13
N THR A 200 3.13 3.33 -20.26
CA THR A 200 3.15 3.93 -21.61
C THR A 200 1.82 4.63 -21.91
N VAL A 201 1.84 5.60 -22.83
CA VAL A 201 0.62 6.27 -23.29
C VAL A 201 0.48 6.00 -24.78
N ILE A 202 -0.59 5.32 -25.17
CA ILE A 202 -0.79 4.88 -26.55
C ILE A 202 -2.20 5.18 -27.02
N TRP A 203 -2.37 5.13 -28.34
CA TRP A 203 -3.68 5.06 -28.96
C TRP A 203 -4.15 3.63 -29.04
N GLU A 204 -5.24 3.34 -28.34
CA GLU A 204 -5.85 2.02 -28.34
C GLU A 204 -6.53 1.67 -29.67
N ILE A 205 -6.82 0.38 -29.84
CA ILE A 205 -7.59 -0.14 -30.96
C ILE A 205 -9.02 0.43 -30.98
N ALA A 206 -9.61 0.49 -32.18
CA ALA A 206 -11.00 0.88 -32.36
C ALA A 206 -11.96 -0.07 -31.63
N ARG A 207 -12.98 0.49 -30.99
CA ARG A 207 -14.07 -0.26 -30.37
C ARG A 207 -15.41 0.23 -30.92
N VAL A 208 -16.29 -0.71 -31.25
CA VAL A 208 -17.65 -0.42 -31.70
C VAL A 208 -18.59 -0.30 -30.51
N LEU A 209 -19.61 0.54 -30.61
CA LEU A 209 -20.77 0.52 -29.71
C LEU A 209 -21.83 -0.44 -30.31
N PRO A 210 -21.91 -1.70 -29.85
CA PRO A 210 -22.61 -2.77 -30.57
C PRO A 210 -24.12 -2.56 -30.69
N SER A 211 -24.72 -1.74 -29.83
CA SER A 211 -26.17 -1.49 -29.78
C SER A 211 -26.60 -0.19 -30.47
N VAL A 212 -25.74 0.39 -31.32
CA VAL A 212 -25.99 1.66 -32.00
C VAL A 212 -25.92 1.47 -33.51
N SER A 213 -27.01 1.80 -34.19
CA SER A 213 -27.13 1.82 -35.64
C SER A 213 -27.90 3.06 -36.09
N GLY A 214 -27.61 3.54 -37.30
CA GLY A 214 -28.26 4.71 -37.88
C GLY A 214 -27.96 6.00 -37.13
N ALA A 215 -26.77 6.15 -36.55
CA ALA A 215 -26.33 7.39 -35.92
C ALA A 215 -26.03 8.47 -36.97
N VAL A 216 -26.44 9.71 -36.68
CA VAL A 216 -26.18 10.89 -37.53
C VAL A 216 -25.41 11.98 -36.78
N HIS A 217 -25.61 12.11 -35.47
CA HIS A 217 -24.82 12.99 -34.63
C HIS A 217 -24.39 12.28 -33.35
N LEU A 218 -23.28 12.75 -32.78
CA LEU A 218 -22.68 12.23 -31.57
C LEU A 218 -22.22 13.40 -30.70
N ASN A 219 -22.37 13.27 -29.39
CA ASN A 219 -21.68 14.11 -28.42
C ASN A 219 -21.18 13.27 -27.25
N LEU A 220 -20.12 13.72 -26.60
CA LEU A 220 -19.53 13.07 -25.43
C LEU A 220 -19.71 13.96 -24.21
N PHE A 221 -19.95 13.37 -23.04
CA PHE A 221 -20.12 14.12 -21.80
C PHE A 221 -19.54 13.37 -20.60
N LEU A 222 -19.21 14.11 -19.55
CA LEU A 222 -18.77 13.55 -18.27
C LEU A 222 -19.89 13.71 -17.24
N THR A 223 -20.08 12.71 -16.39
CA THR A 223 -20.93 12.83 -15.22
C THR A 223 -20.10 13.24 -14.00
N ASN A 224 -20.76 13.86 -13.01
CA ASN A 224 -20.15 14.18 -11.73
C ASN A 224 -19.74 12.95 -10.90
N ASP A 225 -20.20 11.75 -11.28
CA ASP A 225 -19.86 10.49 -10.64
C ASP A 225 -18.91 9.61 -11.46
N TYR A 226 -17.99 10.28 -12.18
CA TYR A 226 -16.82 9.70 -12.83
C TYR A 226 -17.14 8.73 -13.97
N ARG A 227 -18.20 9.01 -14.74
CA ARG A 227 -18.53 8.28 -15.97
C ARG A 227 -18.32 9.14 -17.20
N LEU A 228 -18.17 8.45 -18.32
CA LEU A 228 -18.21 8.99 -19.66
C LEU A 228 -19.54 8.57 -20.29
N GLY A 229 -20.20 9.49 -20.97
CA GLY A 229 -21.42 9.24 -21.71
C GLY A 229 -21.30 9.62 -23.18
N PHE A 230 -22.04 8.90 -24.01
CA PHE A 230 -22.28 9.16 -25.41
C PHE A 230 -23.74 9.56 -25.55
N SER A 231 -24.00 10.72 -26.14
CA SER A 231 -25.34 11.15 -26.57
C SER A 231 -25.40 11.07 -28.08
N ILE A 232 -26.24 10.19 -28.62
CA ILE A 232 -26.26 9.84 -30.03
C ILE A 232 -27.64 10.17 -30.59
N GLU A 233 -27.69 10.95 -31.66
CA GLU A 233 -28.90 11.16 -32.45
C GLU A 233 -28.94 10.16 -33.59
N LYS A 234 -30.09 9.51 -33.77
CA LYS A 234 -30.34 8.57 -34.86
C LYS A 234 -31.05 9.21 -36.03
N THR A 235 -31.03 8.55 -37.19
CA THR A 235 -31.71 8.98 -38.42
C THR A 235 -33.22 9.20 -38.25
N ASN A 236 -33.86 8.55 -37.28
CA ASN A 236 -35.27 8.73 -36.95
C ASN A 236 -35.55 9.86 -35.94
N GLY A 237 -34.51 10.59 -35.51
CA GLY A 237 -34.59 11.66 -34.50
C GLY A 237 -34.49 11.19 -33.05
N ASP A 238 -34.38 9.88 -32.80
CA ASP A 238 -34.24 9.36 -31.43
C ASP A 238 -32.88 9.72 -30.84
N ILE A 239 -32.89 10.12 -29.56
CA ILE A 239 -31.67 10.34 -28.78
C ILE A 239 -31.41 9.13 -27.88
N GLN A 240 -30.28 8.46 -28.10
CA GLN A 240 -29.83 7.35 -27.26
C GLN A 240 -28.63 7.78 -26.41
N TRP A 241 -28.70 7.48 -25.11
CA TRP A 241 -27.58 7.65 -24.18
C TRP A 241 -26.94 6.32 -23.85
N ILE A 242 -25.61 6.27 -23.92
CA ILE A 242 -24.80 5.13 -23.46
C ILE A 242 -23.79 5.67 -22.48
N ILE A 243 -23.75 5.12 -21.27
CA ILE A 243 -22.91 5.61 -20.19
C ILE A 243 -22.03 4.47 -19.68
N THR A 244 -20.75 4.74 -19.49
CA THR A 244 -19.79 3.77 -18.96
C THR A 244 -20.08 3.44 -17.50
N GLN A 245 -19.47 2.37 -16.99
CA GLN A 245 -19.43 2.12 -15.55
C GLN A 245 -18.64 3.22 -14.82
N ARG A 246 -18.85 3.36 -13.51
CA ARG A 246 -18.14 4.37 -12.70
C ARG A 246 -16.65 4.07 -12.67
N ASN A 247 -15.84 5.09 -12.90
CA ASN A 247 -14.39 5.05 -12.71
C ASN A 247 -13.99 5.89 -11.48
N TRP A 248 -14.39 5.44 -10.29
CA TRP A 248 -14.39 6.21 -9.04
C TRP A 248 -13.06 6.18 -8.26
N SER A 249 -12.20 5.19 -8.53
CA SER A 249 -11.11 4.84 -7.62
C SER A 249 -10.07 5.98 -7.58
N GLY A 250 -9.98 6.62 -6.41
CA GLY A 250 -9.01 7.67 -6.10
C GLY A 250 -9.39 9.14 -6.26
N MET A 251 -10.51 9.43 -6.93
CA MET A 251 -11.05 10.79 -6.98
C MET A 251 -12.28 10.98 -6.08
N ALA A 252 -13.00 9.89 -5.80
CA ALA A 252 -14.20 9.89 -4.96
C ALA A 252 -13.94 9.63 -3.47
N ILE A 253 -12.75 9.09 -3.12
CA ILE A 253 -12.36 8.74 -1.75
C ILE A 253 -11.22 9.65 -1.33
N ILE A 254 -11.32 10.25 -0.14
CA ILE A 254 -10.20 10.93 0.48
C ILE A 254 -9.25 9.83 1.01
N PRO A 255 -7.96 9.81 0.65
CA PRO A 255 -7.04 8.83 1.23
C PRO A 255 -7.08 8.92 2.76
N GLU A 256 -7.42 7.81 3.40
CA GLU A 256 -7.33 7.67 4.84
C GLU A 256 -5.86 7.46 5.20
N ASN A 257 -5.30 8.37 5.98
CA ASN A 257 -3.92 8.26 6.47
C ASN A 257 -3.97 7.86 7.94
N VAL A 258 -3.32 6.76 8.29
CA VAL A 258 -3.08 6.38 9.69
C VAL A 258 -1.67 6.86 10.07
N HIS A 259 -1.59 7.72 11.08
CA HIS A 259 -0.32 8.20 11.62
C HIS A 259 -0.13 7.61 13.02
N ALA A 260 0.99 6.90 13.24
CA ALA A 260 1.45 6.51 14.56
C ALA A 260 2.66 7.39 14.94
N ALA A 261 2.61 8.01 16.12
CA ALA A 261 3.70 8.82 16.65
C ALA A 261 3.97 8.43 18.11
N ILE A 262 5.25 8.41 18.49
CA ILE A 262 5.69 8.24 19.89
C ILE A 262 5.90 9.63 20.47
N SER A 263 5.12 10.01 21.48
CA SER A 263 5.36 11.20 22.29
C SER A 263 5.97 10.79 23.63
N LEU A 264 7.27 11.06 23.81
CA LEU A 264 7.93 10.90 25.11
C LEU A 264 7.73 12.19 25.91
N ASN A 265 6.79 12.18 26.86
CA ASN A 265 6.46 13.39 27.63
C ASN A 265 7.53 13.77 28.65
N GLU A 266 8.32 12.81 29.15
CA GLU A 266 9.42 13.08 30.08
C GLU A 266 10.48 11.98 29.99
N VAL A 267 11.73 12.36 29.75
CA VAL A 267 12.90 11.48 29.88
C VAL A 267 13.66 11.93 31.12
N LYS A 268 13.55 11.20 32.24
CA LYS A 268 14.35 11.46 33.44
C LYS A 268 15.65 10.68 33.38
N LEU A 269 16.74 11.40 33.11
CA LEU A 269 18.09 10.87 33.32
C LEU A 269 18.43 11.01 34.80
N ILE A 270 18.71 9.90 35.48
CA ILE A 270 19.15 9.92 36.88
C ILE A 270 20.65 10.28 36.88
N PRO A 271 21.08 11.37 37.52
CA PRO A 271 22.48 11.74 37.58
C PRO A 271 23.26 10.70 38.40
N ILE A 272 24.31 10.14 37.80
CA ILE A 272 25.29 9.30 38.51
C ILE A 272 26.24 10.26 39.24
N ILE A 273 26.21 10.27 40.57
CA ILE A 273 27.18 11.00 41.38
C ILE A 273 28.40 10.10 41.57
N TYR A 274 29.48 10.42 40.87
CA TYR A 274 30.77 9.73 40.97
C TYR A 274 31.84 10.74 41.39
N THR A 275 32.71 10.34 42.31
CA THR A 275 33.84 11.17 42.78
C THR A 275 35.12 10.34 42.75
N ASP A 276 36.00 10.65 41.79
CA ASP A 276 37.40 10.26 41.82
C ASP A 276 38.27 11.49 41.46
N LEU A 277 39.42 11.62 42.12
CA LEU A 277 40.29 12.79 42.09
C LEU A 277 41.39 12.71 41.04
N LYS A 278 41.43 11.69 40.17
CA LYS A 278 42.52 11.49 39.20
C LYS A 278 42.13 10.82 37.87
N GLN A 279 41.41 11.53 36.99
CA GLN A 279 41.59 11.56 35.51
C GLN A 279 40.43 12.32 34.82
N THR A 280 40.58 12.66 33.53
CA THR A 280 39.47 13.20 32.71
C THR A 280 38.53 12.06 32.34
N GLU A 281 37.31 12.10 32.88
CA GLU A 281 36.32 11.04 32.69
C GLU A 281 35.11 11.56 31.93
N ARG A 282 34.55 10.71 31.08
CA ARG A 282 33.36 10.98 30.26
C ARG A 282 32.21 10.11 30.74
N VAL A 283 31.14 10.76 31.21
CA VAL A 283 29.88 10.10 31.56
C VAL A 283 28.91 10.30 30.39
N ASP A 284 28.70 9.26 29.60
CA ASP A 284 27.66 9.25 28.57
C ASP A 284 26.39 8.60 29.13
N SER A 285 25.25 9.24 28.94
CA SER A 285 23.94 8.61 29.10
C SER A 285 23.29 8.53 27.73
N SER A 286 22.85 7.33 27.35
CA SER A 286 22.16 7.11 26.08
C SER A 286 20.90 6.31 26.33
N ILE A 287 19.85 6.63 25.59
CA ILE A 287 18.66 5.80 25.49
C ILE A 287 18.82 5.01 24.21
N THR A 288 19.08 3.72 24.34
CA THR A 288 19.14 2.80 23.21
C THR A 288 17.90 1.92 23.27
N PHE A 289 17.00 2.08 22.31
CA PHE A 289 15.97 1.09 22.05
C PHE A 289 16.61 -0.04 21.24
N GLY A 290 16.50 -1.29 21.69
CA GLY A 290 17.03 -2.44 20.95
C GLY A 290 16.27 -2.64 19.63
N LYS A 291 14.95 -2.83 19.71
CA LYS A 291 14.02 -2.98 18.57
C LYS A 291 12.62 -2.58 19.02
N VAL A 292 11.90 -1.80 18.20
CA VAL A 292 10.52 -1.38 18.48
C VAL A 292 9.61 -2.00 17.42
N ASN A 293 8.66 -2.83 17.86
CA ASN A 293 7.68 -3.45 16.97
C ASN A 293 6.45 -2.55 16.87
N PHE A 294 6.16 -2.06 15.67
CA PHE A 294 4.95 -1.28 15.39
C PHE A 294 3.87 -2.21 14.85
N CYS A 295 2.79 -2.42 15.60
CA CYS A 295 1.58 -3.05 15.09
C CYS A 295 0.51 -1.97 14.84
N PRO A 296 -0.26 -2.06 13.74
CA PRO A 296 -1.15 -0.99 13.27
C PRO A 296 -2.31 -0.62 14.23
N PHE A 297 -2.54 -1.41 15.28
CA PHE A 297 -3.60 -1.17 16.27
C PHE A 297 -3.10 -1.14 17.72
N ASP A 298 -1.91 -1.68 18.01
CA ASP A 298 -1.33 -1.74 19.35
C ASP A 298 0.16 -1.40 19.31
N VAL A 299 0.56 -0.33 20.00
CA VAL A 299 1.97 -0.03 20.24
C VAL A 299 2.38 -0.77 21.51
N ILE A 300 3.13 -1.87 21.37
CA ILE A 300 3.69 -2.57 22.52
C ILE A 300 5.13 -2.10 22.72
N ILE A 301 5.31 -1.12 23.60
CA ILE A 301 6.64 -0.63 23.99
C ILE A 301 7.32 -1.75 24.79
N GLY A 302 8.41 -2.30 24.25
CA GLY A 302 9.22 -3.29 24.96
C GLY A 302 8.58 -4.67 25.07
N PHE A 303 7.80 -5.12 24.08
CA PHE A 303 7.44 -6.54 23.98
C PHE A 303 8.71 -7.38 23.85
N VAL A 304 9.12 -7.98 24.97
CA VAL A 304 10.24 -8.92 25.04
C VAL A 304 9.64 -10.25 25.49
N PRO A 305 9.31 -11.14 24.54
CA PRO A 305 8.85 -12.48 24.89
C PRO A 305 9.90 -13.17 25.77
N THR A 306 9.44 -13.73 26.88
CA THR A 306 10.32 -14.29 27.90
C THR A 306 10.52 -15.79 27.68
N ILE A 307 11.72 -16.26 27.99
CA ILE A 307 12.03 -17.68 27.93
C ILE A 307 11.58 -18.28 29.26
N VAL A 308 10.60 -19.18 29.18
CA VAL A 308 10.07 -19.92 30.33
C VAL A 308 11.09 -20.96 30.79
N ARG A 309 11.72 -21.65 29.84
CA ARG A 309 12.69 -22.71 30.12
C ARG A 309 13.60 -22.96 28.92
N ALA A 310 14.86 -23.31 29.17
CA ALA A 310 15.73 -23.93 28.18
C ALA A 310 16.35 -25.21 28.76
N LYS A 311 16.26 -26.34 28.04
CA LYS A 311 16.77 -27.62 28.55
C LYS A 311 17.28 -28.52 27.43
N ARG A 312 18.23 -29.39 27.77
CA ARG A 312 18.59 -30.56 26.96
C ARG A 312 17.46 -31.57 27.05
N VAL A 313 17.02 -32.10 25.92
CA VAL A 313 15.99 -33.15 25.84
C VAL A 313 16.50 -34.45 25.23
N ASP A 314 17.61 -34.39 24.50
CA ASP A 314 18.26 -35.56 23.91
C ASP A 314 19.77 -35.31 23.79
N ASP A 315 20.51 -36.32 23.34
CA ASP A 315 21.95 -36.32 23.12
C ASP A 315 22.42 -35.17 22.24
N ASN A 316 21.60 -34.71 21.29
CA ASN A 316 21.96 -33.62 20.37
C ASN A 316 20.91 -32.50 20.33
N LEU A 317 20.01 -32.43 21.31
CA LEU A 317 18.82 -31.57 21.21
C LEU A 317 18.61 -30.70 22.46
N ILE A 318 18.47 -29.40 22.23
CA ILE A 318 18.02 -28.42 23.22
C ILE A 318 16.66 -27.86 22.81
N GLU A 319 15.76 -27.75 23.77
CA GLU A 319 14.48 -27.08 23.63
C GLU A 319 14.47 -25.78 24.42
N ILE A 320 14.02 -24.70 23.78
CA ILE A 320 13.76 -23.39 24.38
C ILE A 320 12.26 -23.14 24.30
N GLU A 321 11.62 -22.97 25.45
CA GLU A 321 10.19 -22.75 25.60
C GLU A 321 9.91 -21.28 25.91
N TYR A 322 9.03 -20.66 25.14
CA TYR A 322 8.65 -19.26 25.27
C TYR A 322 7.30 -19.09 25.98
N ASP A 323 7.09 -17.92 26.58
CA ASP A 323 5.82 -17.53 27.22
C ASP A 323 4.70 -17.24 26.20
N THR A 324 5.08 -17.08 24.93
CA THR A 324 4.21 -16.71 23.82
C THR A 324 4.36 -17.68 22.67
N ASP A 325 3.31 -17.80 21.85
CA ASP A 325 3.34 -18.65 20.67
C ASP A 325 4.34 -18.08 19.66
N LEU A 326 5.13 -18.95 19.06
CA LEU A 326 5.97 -18.67 17.91
C LEU A 326 5.11 -18.72 16.66
N TYR A 327 5.25 -17.74 15.77
CA TYR A 327 4.65 -17.75 14.45
C TYR A 327 5.59 -18.47 13.48
N GLU A 328 6.73 -17.87 13.18
CA GLU A 328 7.77 -18.39 12.28
C GLU A 328 9.09 -18.54 13.01
N VAL A 329 9.81 -19.61 12.65
CA VAL A 329 11.17 -19.88 13.09
C VAL A 329 12.02 -20.09 11.83
N PRO A 330 13.04 -19.25 11.59
CA PRO A 330 13.95 -19.37 10.47
C PRO A 330 14.86 -20.60 10.60
N ASP A 331 15.21 -21.19 9.46
CA ASP A 331 16.29 -22.18 9.37
C ASP A 331 17.63 -21.45 9.30
N CYS A 332 18.09 -20.95 10.46
CA CYS A 332 19.35 -20.19 10.58
C CYS A 332 20.21 -20.68 11.76
N PRO A 333 20.87 -21.84 11.64
CA PRO A 333 21.79 -22.35 12.67
C PRO A 333 22.87 -21.34 13.08
N GLU A 334 23.38 -20.55 12.13
CA GLU A 334 24.41 -19.53 12.33
C GLU A 334 23.94 -18.31 13.14
N CYS A 335 22.63 -18.11 13.31
CA CYS A 335 22.10 -17.08 14.19
C CYS A 335 22.21 -17.45 15.67
N PHE A 336 22.51 -18.72 15.97
CA PHE A 336 22.68 -19.24 17.31
C PHE A 336 24.12 -19.63 17.59
N THR A 337 24.54 -19.39 18.82
CA THR A 337 25.81 -19.89 19.35
C THR A 337 25.54 -20.64 20.64
N ILE A 338 26.33 -21.67 20.90
CA ILE A 338 26.26 -22.49 22.10
C ILE A 338 27.66 -22.73 22.65
N SER A 339 27.83 -22.65 23.97
CA SER A 339 29.12 -22.91 24.61
C SER A 339 29.63 -24.33 24.32
N ASN A 340 30.87 -24.44 23.82
CA ASN A 340 31.58 -25.70 23.54
C ASN A 340 30.88 -26.65 22.54
N ASN A 341 30.01 -26.14 21.68
CA ASN A 341 29.38 -26.91 20.61
C ASN A 341 28.99 -25.98 19.44
N THR A 342 28.36 -26.52 18.40
CA THR A 342 27.80 -25.75 17.28
C THR A 342 26.37 -26.18 17.00
N ILE A 343 25.51 -25.24 16.60
CA ILE A 343 24.14 -25.52 16.16
C ILE A 343 24.17 -25.88 14.67
N VAL A 344 23.49 -26.96 14.28
CA VAL A 344 23.43 -27.45 12.90
C VAL A 344 22.02 -27.39 12.30
N ALA A 345 20.99 -27.31 13.15
CA ALA A 345 19.61 -27.16 12.69
C ALA A 345 18.79 -26.41 13.74
N VAL A 346 17.82 -25.63 13.24
CA VAL A 346 16.85 -24.88 14.04
C VAL A 346 15.46 -25.26 13.54
N ALA A 347 14.58 -25.65 14.45
CA ALA A 347 13.23 -26.05 14.10
C ALA A 347 12.21 -25.56 15.12
N LYS A 348 10.97 -25.43 14.69
CA LYS A 348 9.83 -25.19 15.57
C LYS A 348 9.20 -26.53 15.94
N SER A 349 8.94 -26.74 17.22
CA SER A 349 8.18 -27.87 17.74
C SER A 349 6.97 -27.36 18.54
N GLY A 350 5.76 -27.71 18.13
CA GLY A 350 4.54 -27.15 18.74
C GLY A 350 4.41 -25.63 18.58
N SER A 351 3.62 -24.98 19.44
CA SER A 351 3.36 -23.55 19.32
C SER A 351 4.41 -22.68 20.02
N ARG A 352 5.11 -23.16 21.06
CA ARG A 352 5.99 -22.34 21.91
C ARG A 352 7.43 -22.83 22.03
N ILE A 353 7.79 -23.91 21.32
CA ILE A 353 9.09 -24.55 21.50
C ILE A 353 9.95 -24.34 20.26
N LEU A 354 11.16 -23.84 20.50
CA LEU A 354 12.25 -23.79 19.56
C LEU A 354 13.21 -24.94 19.87
N GLN A 355 13.51 -25.74 18.85
CA GLN A 355 14.43 -26.86 18.91
C GLN A 355 15.74 -26.49 18.22
N LEU A 356 16.85 -26.73 18.94
CA LEU A 356 18.21 -26.51 18.45
C LEU A 356 18.96 -27.84 18.46
N THR A 357 19.38 -28.28 17.27
CA THR A 357 20.17 -29.50 17.12
C THR A 357 21.66 -29.16 17.13
N THR A 358 22.45 -29.86 17.94
CA THR A 358 23.90 -29.66 18.07
C THR A 358 24.70 -30.64 17.23
N ALA A 359 25.87 -30.22 16.73
CA ALA A 359 26.77 -31.06 15.95
C ALA A 359 27.32 -32.25 16.77
N ASN A 360 27.73 -31.99 18.01
CA ASN A 360 28.28 -33.00 18.92
C ASN A 360 27.31 -33.33 20.04
N THR A 361 27.44 -34.53 20.61
CA THR A 361 26.62 -34.98 21.74
C THR A 361 26.88 -34.13 22.99
N LEU A 362 25.79 -33.78 23.68
CA LEU A 362 25.74 -33.07 24.94
C LEU A 362 25.74 -34.09 26.10
N VAL A 363 26.61 -33.88 27.08
CA VAL A 363 26.61 -34.66 28.33
C VAL A 363 25.23 -34.58 29.01
N SER A 364 24.81 -35.65 29.70
CA SER A 364 23.47 -35.73 30.30
C SER A 364 23.24 -34.69 31.40
N VAL A 365 24.26 -34.41 32.19
CA VAL A 365 24.25 -33.39 33.25
C VAL A 365 25.23 -32.29 32.89
N GLY A 366 24.73 -31.07 32.71
CA GLY A 366 25.54 -29.94 32.28
C GLY A 366 24.72 -28.67 32.07
N SER A 367 25.40 -27.57 31.76
CA SER A 367 24.78 -26.29 31.44
C SER A 367 25.45 -25.66 30.21
N TRP A 368 24.65 -25.17 29.27
CA TRP A 368 25.13 -24.56 28.03
C TRP A 368 24.49 -23.19 27.84
N THR A 369 25.32 -22.18 27.61
CA THR A 369 24.83 -20.85 27.27
C THR A 369 24.51 -20.81 25.79
N VAL A 370 23.22 -20.62 25.46
CA VAL A 370 22.73 -20.45 24.10
C VAL A 370 22.47 -18.96 23.86
N THR A 371 23.04 -18.40 22.80
CA THR A 371 22.86 -16.99 22.44
C THR A 371 22.33 -16.86 21.02
N TYR A 372 21.26 -16.09 20.85
CA TYR A 372 20.66 -15.71 19.57
C TYR A 372 21.03 -14.26 19.23
N ASN A 373 21.53 -14.02 18.02
CA ASN A 373 22.06 -12.71 17.62
C ASN A 373 21.00 -11.71 17.11
N GLY A 374 19.73 -12.12 16.97
CA GLY A 374 18.65 -11.26 16.50
C GLY A 374 18.50 -11.15 14.98
N LEU A 375 19.29 -11.90 14.19
CA LEU A 375 19.36 -11.75 12.72
C LEU A 375 18.63 -12.86 11.93
N GLY A 376 17.74 -13.60 12.58
CA GLY A 376 17.03 -14.74 11.95
C GLY A 376 15.59 -14.47 11.55
N GLY A 377 14.87 -13.53 12.18
CA GLY A 377 13.43 -13.41 11.93
C GLY A 377 12.59 -14.43 12.71
N ILE A 378 12.92 -14.74 13.96
CA ILE A 378 11.98 -15.44 14.85
C ILE A 378 10.84 -14.47 15.14
N ASN A 379 9.58 -14.87 14.90
CA ASN A 379 8.40 -14.04 15.16
C ASN A 379 7.50 -14.69 16.21
N SER A 380 6.94 -13.89 17.11
CA SER A 380 5.86 -14.37 17.98
C SER A 380 4.51 -14.17 17.29
N TYR A 381 3.53 -14.96 17.68
CA TYR A 381 2.15 -14.83 17.25
C TYR A 381 1.36 -14.10 18.34
N HIS A 382 1.01 -12.84 18.07
CA HIS A 382 0.13 -12.06 18.95
C HIS A 382 -1.29 -11.98 18.39
N SER A 383 -1.42 -11.71 17.09
CA SER A 383 -2.69 -11.75 16.35
C SER A 383 -2.44 -12.03 14.86
N GLU A 384 -3.50 -12.21 14.08
CA GLU A 384 -3.39 -12.42 12.63
C GLU A 384 -2.61 -11.30 11.92
N CYS A 385 -2.70 -10.06 12.43
CA CYS A 385 -2.07 -8.88 11.86
C CYS A 385 -0.83 -8.37 12.63
N CYS A 386 -0.47 -8.98 13.76
CA CYS A 386 0.66 -8.58 14.61
C CYS A 386 1.56 -9.78 14.93
N LYS A 387 2.73 -9.81 14.29
CA LYS A 387 3.71 -10.89 14.39
C LYS A 387 5.09 -10.31 14.74
N PRO A 388 5.28 -9.78 15.96
CA PRO A 388 6.49 -9.04 16.31
C PRO A 388 7.71 -9.95 16.30
N GLU A 389 8.86 -9.39 15.91
CA GLU A 389 10.10 -10.15 15.81
C GLU A 389 10.87 -10.13 17.15
N PHE A 390 11.49 -11.25 17.49
CA PHE A 390 12.32 -11.40 18.69
C PHE A 390 13.63 -10.62 18.56
N GLY A 391 14.05 -9.98 19.66
CA GLY A 391 15.39 -9.41 19.80
C GLY A 391 16.47 -10.48 20.07
N SER A 392 17.72 -10.05 20.17
CA SER A 392 18.80 -10.93 20.64
C SER A 392 18.58 -11.34 22.10
N PHE A 393 19.01 -12.54 22.46
CA PHE A 393 18.92 -13.04 23.83
C PHE A 393 20.07 -14.01 24.13
N SER A 394 20.30 -14.24 25.42
CA SER A 394 21.16 -15.31 25.92
C SER A 394 20.43 -16.06 27.03
N VAL A 395 20.47 -17.39 26.98
CA VAL A 395 19.79 -18.25 27.95
C VAL A 395 20.68 -19.44 28.34
N LEU A 396 20.58 -19.85 29.60
CA LEU A 396 21.23 -21.05 30.10
C LEU A 396 20.31 -22.26 29.92
N ALA A 397 20.71 -23.19 29.06
CA ALA A 397 20.06 -24.49 28.93
C ALA A 397 20.71 -25.51 29.87
N THR A 398 19.92 -26.29 30.60
CA THR A 398 20.44 -27.32 31.53
C THR A 398 20.08 -28.73 31.11
N GLY A 399 20.97 -29.68 31.42
CA GLY A 399 20.74 -31.12 31.32
C GLY A 399 20.51 -31.66 32.73
N GLU A 400 19.37 -32.32 32.93
CA GLU A 400 19.02 -32.97 34.19
C GLU A 400 19.34 -34.46 34.11
N PRO A 401 19.72 -35.11 35.22
CA PRO A 401 19.95 -36.55 35.23
C PRO A 401 18.67 -37.31 34.82
N PRO A 402 18.80 -38.42 34.08
CA PRO A 402 17.65 -39.22 33.67
C PRO A 402 16.84 -39.69 34.89
N SER A 403 15.52 -39.70 34.76
CA SER A 403 14.54 -40.03 35.81
C SER A 403 14.42 -41.53 36.14
N VAL A 404 15.54 -42.26 36.07
CA VAL A 404 15.64 -43.65 36.54
C VAL A 404 16.38 -43.68 37.87
N SER A 405 15.78 -44.32 38.88
CA SER A 405 16.43 -44.57 40.17
C SER A 405 17.72 -45.35 39.95
N GLU A 406 18.86 -44.68 40.05
CA GLU A 406 20.14 -45.33 40.32
C GLU A 406 20.34 -45.40 41.84
N THR A 407 20.49 -46.63 42.35
CA THR A 407 20.99 -46.86 43.70
C THR A 407 22.47 -46.48 43.72
N ILE A 408 22.81 -45.37 44.36
CA ILE A 408 24.20 -44.96 44.59
C ILE A 408 24.66 -45.59 45.91
N GLU A 409 25.48 -46.65 45.84
CA GLU A 409 26.24 -47.14 46.99
C GLU A 409 27.59 -46.43 47.06
N PRO A 410 27.85 -45.55 48.04
CA PRO A 410 29.16 -44.91 48.15
C PRO A 410 30.19 -45.91 48.72
N THR A 411 31.17 -46.30 47.90
CA THR A 411 32.38 -46.99 48.37
C THR A 411 33.48 -45.99 48.71
N LEU A 412 33.86 -45.89 49.98
CA LEU A 412 35.03 -45.11 50.43
C LEU A 412 36.27 -46.02 50.46
N SER A 413 37.22 -45.82 49.54
CA SER A 413 38.53 -46.49 49.57
C SER A 413 39.61 -45.47 49.97
N LEU A 414 40.13 -45.56 51.19
CA LEU A 414 41.22 -44.72 51.68
C LEU A 414 42.57 -45.39 51.38
N THR A 415 43.27 -44.98 50.33
CA THR A 415 44.54 -45.63 49.91
C THR A 415 45.83 -44.95 50.38
N SER A 416 45.77 -43.83 51.11
CA SER A 416 46.99 -43.21 51.64
C SER A 416 46.70 -42.17 52.73
N ILE A 417 46.94 -42.53 53.99
CA ILE A 417 47.09 -41.57 55.09
C ILE A 417 48.57 -41.58 55.46
N SER A 418 49.25 -40.44 55.28
CA SER A 418 50.63 -40.22 55.72
C SER A 418 50.64 -39.22 56.87
N PHE A 419 51.18 -39.63 58.02
CA PHE A 419 51.41 -38.74 59.15
C PHE A 419 52.75 -38.03 58.98
N ILE A 420 52.76 -36.70 59.09
CA ILE A 420 53.99 -35.91 59.13
C ILE A 420 54.53 -35.95 60.56
N GLN A 421 55.78 -36.36 60.74
CA GLN A 421 56.45 -36.35 62.05
C GLN A 421 56.77 -34.92 62.47
N CYS A 422 56.15 -34.43 63.55
CA CYS A 422 56.57 -33.19 64.21
C CYS A 422 57.63 -33.51 65.26
N THR A 423 58.79 -32.84 65.18
CA THR A 423 59.83 -32.92 66.21
C THR A 423 59.79 -31.62 67.01
N PHE A 424 59.60 -31.68 68.32
CA PHE A 424 59.68 -30.51 69.21
C PHE A 424 60.47 -30.87 70.47
N SER A 425 61.27 -29.92 70.97
CA SER A 425 62.03 -30.06 72.22
C SER A 425 61.58 -28.99 73.21
N SER A 426 61.10 -29.41 74.39
CA SER A 426 60.81 -28.55 75.53
C SER A 426 61.75 -28.92 76.69
N LEU A 427 62.17 -27.94 77.49
CA LEU A 427 63.07 -28.11 78.64
C LEU A 427 62.34 -28.12 80.00
N TYR A 428 61.02 -27.85 80.06
CA TYR A 428 60.25 -27.88 81.32
C TYR A 428 58.74 -28.11 81.10
N GLY A 429 58.22 -29.27 81.55
CA GLY A 429 56.77 -29.52 81.77
C GLY A 429 56.10 -30.50 80.78
N ASP A 430 55.21 -31.34 81.31
CA ASP A 430 54.48 -32.38 80.56
C ASP A 430 53.60 -31.80 79.43
N GLU A 431 53.80 -32.28 78.20
CA GLU A 431 52.94 -31.98 77.05
C GLU A 431 52.34 -33.27 76.48
N LYS A 432 51.02 -33.27 76.20
CA LYS A 432 50.31 -34.34 75.48
C LYS A 432 50.07 -33.91 74.03
N VAL A 433 50.67 -34.64 73.08
CA VAL A 433 50.31 -34.55 71.66
C VAL A 433 49.34 -35.69 71.35
N SER A 434 48.12 -35.36 70.91
CA SER A 434 47.15 -36.33 70.40
C SER A 434 46.77 -36.00 68.96
N ALA A 435 46.99 -36.93 68.04
CA ALA A 435 46.36 -36.91 66.73
C ALA A 435 45.16 -37.87 66.78
N VAL A 436 43.95 -37.34 66.59
CA VAL A 436 42.72 -38.14 66.53
C VAL A 436 42.11 -37.93 65.16
N LEU A 437 41.93 -39.02 64.40
CA LEU A 437 41.10 -39.03 63.21
C LEU A 437 39.66 -39.35 63.65
N SER A 438 38.86 -38.32 63.90
CA SER A 438 37.41 -38.49 64.01
C SER A 438 36.87 -38.80 62.62
N ILE A 439 36.10 -39.90 62.52
CA ILE A 439 35.45 -40.40 61.30
C ILE A 439 34.88 -39.24 60.49
N ALA A 440 35.26 -39.13 59.21
CA ALA A 440 34.65 -38.18 58.29
C ALA A 440 33.18 -38.57 58.10
N SER A 441 32.23 -37.68 58.46
CA SER A 441 30.86 -37.82 58.00
C SER A 441 30.85 -37.66 56.48
N VAL A 442 30.24 -38.61 55.79
CA VAL A 442 29.85 -38.41 54.39
C VAL A 442 28.45 -37.81 54.44
N ASP A 443 28.36 -36.49 54.43
CA ASP A 443 27.10 -35.79 54.32
C ASP A 443 26.68 -35.75 52.85
N LEU A 444 25.67 -36.54 52.50
CA LEU A 444 24.97 -36.45 51.23
C LEU A 444 24.13 -35.16 51.24
N ILE A 445 24.71 -34.08 50.71
CA ILE A 445 23.99 -32.83 50.50
C ILE A 445 23.04 -33.03 49.32
N LYS A 446 21.75 -32.84 49.57
CA LYS A 446 20.64 -32.91 48.61
C LYS A 446 20.99 -32.27 47.26
N VAL A 447 20.85 -33.01 46.16
CA VAL A 447 20.90 -32.50 44.79
C VAL A 447 19.48 -32.48 44.23
N GLY A 448 18.88 -31.29 44.09
CA GLY A 448 17.55 -31.10 43.49
C GLY A 448 16.53 -30.38 44.38
N THR A 449 15.45 -29.87 43.78
CA THR A 449 14.52 -28.90 44.38
C THR A 449 13.18 -29.45 44.91
N ASN A 450 12.79 -30.71 44.64
CA ASN A 450 11.52 -31.25 45.15
C ASN A 450 11.66 -31.96 46.52
N PRO A 451 10.62 -31.95 47.39
CA PRO A 451 10.56 -32.81 48.58
C PRO A 451 10.19 -34.25 48.19
N LEU A 452 10.58 -35.21 49.04
CA LEU A 452 10.34 -36.65 48.89
C LEU A 452 8.85 -37.00 48.74
#